data_AF-A0A0J6E8Q0-F1
#
_entry.id   AF-A0A0J6E8Q0-F1
#
_cell.length_a   1.000
_cell.length_b   1.000
_cell.length_c   1.000
_cell.angle_alpha   90.00
_cell.angle_beta   90.00
_cell.angle_gamma   90.00
#
_symmetry.space_group_name_H-M   'P 1'
#
loop_
_entity.id
_entity.type
_entity.pdbx_description
1 polymer ?
#
loop_
_entity_poly.entity_id
_entity_poly.type
_entity_poly.pdbx_seq_one_letter_code
_entity_poly.pdbx_strand_id
1 'polypeptide(L)' 'MRKRLIEDRSKRGLTQKQVAERLNISEGYVRNPGRNQMLKFETLYSVSDCELFPDLFEVVFDKFRII' A
#
# COMPACT_ATOMS: atom_id res chain seq x y z
N MET A 1 -8.20 -6.58 -5.33
CA MET A 1 -6.85 -5.98 -5.12
C MET A 1 -7.07 -4.54 -4.67
N ARG A 2 -6.38 -4.11 -3.61
CA ARG A 2 -6.70 -2.86 -2.91
C ARG A 2 -6.54 -1.64 -3.82
N LYS A 3 -7.58 -0.80 -3.88
CA LYS A 3 -7.68 0.31 -4.84
C LYS A 3 -6.52 1.31 -4.68
N ARG A 4 -6.24 1.73 -3.44
CA ARG A 4 -5.17 2.68 -3.13
C ARG A 4 -3.78 2.16 -3.52
N LEU A 5 -3.50 0.89 -3.25
CA LEU A 5 -2.24 0.24 -3.65
C LEU A 5 -2.08 0.19 -5.17
N ILE A 6 -3.17 -0.05 -5.91
CA ILE A 6 -3.17 0.00 -7.38
C ILE A 6 -2.86 1.41 -7.86
N GLU A 7 -3.54 2.42 -7.31
CA GLU A 7 -3.35 3.83 -7.70
C GLU A 7 -1.90 4.26 -7.51
N ASP A 8 -1.29 3.96 -6.36
CA ASP A 8 0.08 4.37 -6.08
C ASP A 8 1.10 3.63 -6.96
N ARG A 9 0.86 2.35 -7.22
CA ARG A 9 1.65 1.55 -8.17
C ARG A 9 1.55 2.13 -9.59
N SER A 10 0.35 2.48 -10.04
CA SER A 10 0.10 3.05 -11.37
C SER A 10 0.74 4.44 -11.52
N LYS A 11 0.66 5.30 -10.50
CA LYS A 11 1.34 6.61 -10.50
C LYS A 11 2.86 6.50 -10.69
N ARG A 12 3.46 5.41 -10.21
CA ARG A 12 4.90 5.13 -10.32
C ARG A 12 5.26 4.30 -11.55
N GLY A 13 4.28 3.96 -12.41
CA GLY A 13 4.51 3.16 -13.61
C GLY A 13 5.00 1.74 -13.33
N LEU A 14 4.69 1.18 -12.17
CA LEU A 14 5.21 -0.13 -11.76
C LEU A 14 4.23 -1.27 -12.10
N THR A 15 4.73 -2.40 -12.54
CA THR A 15 3.96 -3.65 -12.64
C THR A 15 3.92 -4.38 -11.30
N GLN A 16 3.00 -5.33 -11.10
CA GLN A 16 3.02 -6.17 -9.90
C GLN A 16 4.32 -6.95 -9.77
N LYS A 17 4.82 -7.51 -10.88
CA LYS A 17 6.11 -8.19 -10.98
C LYS A 17 7.26 -7.32 -10.49
N GLN A 18 7.36 -6.09 -10.98
CA GLN A 18 8.42 -5.17 -10.56
C GLN A 18 8.32 -4.77 -9.08
N VAL A 19 7.13 -4.75 -8.50
CA VAL A 19 6.96 -4.52 -7.05
C VAL A 19 7.42 -5.76 -6.27
N ALA A 20 7.02 -6.95 -6.72
CA ALA A 20 7.42 -8.22 -6.13
C ALA A 20 8.95 -8.38 -6.12
N GLU A 21 9.60 -8.08 -7.25
CA GLU A 21 11.06 -8.08 -7.40
C GLU A 21 11.74 -7.10 -6.43
N ARG A 22 11.28 -5.85 -6.37
CA ARG A 22 11.84 -4.83 -5.45
C ARG A 22 11.68 -5.19 -3.98
N LEU A 23 10.59 -5.86 -3.61
CA LEU A 23 10.30 -6.25 -2.24
C LEU A 23 10.85 -7.64 -1.86
N ASN A 24 11.44 -8.34 -2.83
CA ASN A 24 11.87 -9.73 -2.73
C ASN A 24 10.75 -10.62 -2.13
N ILE A 25 9.59 -10.60 -2.78
CA ILE A 25 8.40 -11.41 -2.43
C ILE A 25 7.76 -12.00 -3.70
N SER A 26 6.84 -12.94 -3.56
CA SER A 26 6.04 -13.41 -4.71
C SER A 26 4.99 -12.39 -5.14
N GLU A 27 4.63 -12.40 -6.44
CA GLU A 27 3.57 -11.53 -6.98
C GLU A 27 2.22 -11.74 -6.30
N GLY A 28 1.93 -12.95 -5.81
CA GLY A 28 0.72 -13.24 -5.05
C GLY A 28 0.60 -12.36 -3.79
N TYR A 29 1.72 -12.14 -3.10
CA TYR A 29 1.77 -11.28 -1.93
C TYR A 29 1.59 -9.78 -2.27
N VAL A 30 1.83 -9.36 -3.51
CA VAL A 30 1.51 -8.00 -3.96
C VAL A 30 0.00 -7.80 -4.08
N ARG A 31 -0.74 -8.87 -4.44
CA ARG A 31 -2.19 -8.80 -4.64
C ARG A 31 -2.96 -8.71 -3.32
N ASN A 32 -2.45 -9.39 -2.30
CA ASN A 32 -3.05 -9.45 -0.97
C ASN A 32 -1.96 -9.54 0.11
N PRO A 33 -1.26 -8.43 0.39
CA PRO A 33 -0.19 -8.41 1.40
C PRO A 33 -0.79 -8.61 2.81
N GLY A 34 -0.10 -9.40 3.62
CA GLY A 34 -0.32 -9.47 5.08
C GLY A 34 0.56 -8.45 5.81
N ARG A 35 0.45 -8.41 7.14
CA ARG A 35 1.18 -7.43 8.00
C ARG A 35 2.67 -7.32 7.69
N ASN A 36 3.38 -8.45 7.61
CA ASN A 36 4.83 -8.43 7.37
C ASN A 36 5.19 -7.83 6.00
N GLN A 37 4.30 -7.96 5.01
CA GLN A 37 4.50 -7.35 3.70
C GLN A 37 4.17 -5.86 3.75
N MET A 38 3.14 -5.45 4.48
CA MET A 38 2.73 -4.03 4.59
C MET A 38 3.89 -3.11 5.01
N LEU A 39 4.72 -3.55 5.96
CA LEU A 39 5.94 -2.82 6.35
C LEU A 39 6.94 -2.64 5.19
N LYS A 40 7.07 -3.65 4.33
CA LYS A 40 7.90 -3.55 3.12
C LYS A 40 7.31 -2.56 2.10
N PHE A 41 5.98 -2.53 1.99
CA PHE A 41 5.27 -1.58 1.14
C PHE A 41 5.47 -0.15 1.64
N GLU A 42 5.37 0.09 2.94
CA GLU A 42 5.63 1.40 3.52
C GLU A 42 7.02 1.92 3.16
N THR A 43 8.07 1.10 3.30
CA THR A 43 9.43 1.47 2.89
C THR A 43 9.54 1.76 1.39
N LEU A 44 8.95 0.92 0.53
CA LEU A 44 9.05 1.08 -0.92
C LEU A 44 8.29 2.30 -1.45
N TYR A 45 7.12 2.57 -0.89
CA TYR A 45 6.26 3.66 -1.33
C TYR A 45 6.54 4.95 -0.54
N SER A 46 7.22 4.89 0.61
CA SER A 46 7.37 6.04 1.52
C SER A 46 6.02 6.65 1.90
N VAL A 47 5.01 5.80 2.05
CA VAL A 47 3.63 6.11 2.44
C VAL A 47 3.30 5.17 3.58
N SER A 48 2.69 5.67 4.65
CA SER A 48 2.35 4.83 5.79
C SER A 48 1.49 3.62 5.39
N ASP A 49 1.63 2.51 6.11
CA ASP A 49 0.79 1.33 5.89
C ASP A 49 -0.71 1.65 6.09
N CYS A 50 -1.04 2.52 7.04
CA CYS A 50 -2.40 3.02 7.28
C CYS A 50 -2.99 3.69 6.04
N GLU A 51 -2.22 4.52 5.35
CA GLU A 51 -2.65 5.19 4.12
C GLU A 51 -2.65 4.28 2.89
N LEU A 52 -1.74 3.30 2.82
CA LEU A 52 -1.70 2.31 1.72
C LEU A 52 -2.82 1.27 1.83
N PHE A 53 -3.23 0.95 3.06
CA PHE A 53 -4.19 -0.09 3.40
C PHE A 53 -5.36 0.48 4.24
N PRO A 54 -6.09 1.50 3.75
CA PRO A 54 -7.14 2.17 4.52
C PRO A 54 -8.38 1.31 4.76
N ASP A 55 -8.47 0.14 4.12
CA ASP A 55 -9.48 -0.88 4.38
C ASP A 55 -9.13 -1.78 5.58
N LEU A 56 -7.86 -1.86 5.96
CA LEU A 56 -7.37 -2.66 7.08
C LEU A 56 -7.30 -1.88 8.39
N PHE A 57 -7.14 -0.57 8.30
CA PHE A 57 -7.16 0.33 9.43
C PHE A 57 -8.42 1.16 9.31
N GLU A 58 -9.22 1.26 10.37
CA GLU A 58 -10.25 2.30 10.44
C GLU A 58 -9.55 3.66 10.47
N VAL A 59 -9.12 4.15 9.31
CA VAL A 59 -8.60 5.51 9.18
C VAL A 59 -9.82 6.43 9.17
N VAL A 60 -10.37 6.65 10.36
CA VAL A 60 -11.31 7.74 10.59
C VAL A 60 -10.47 9.01 10.47
N PHE A 61 -10.49 9.62 9.29
CA PHE A 61 -10.03 10.99 9.12
C PHE A 61 -11.02 11.88 9.86
N ASP A 62 -10.77 12.10 11.15
CA ASP A 62 -11.49 13.09 11.92
C ASP A 62 -11.16 14.46 11.34
N LYS A 63 -12.00 14.93 10.41
CA LYS A 63 -11.90 16.27 9.85
C LYS A 63 -12.35 17.22 10.95
N PHE A 64 -11.44 17.58 11.85
CA PHE A 64 -11.62 18.75 12.69
C PHE A 64 -11.75 19.97 11.76
N ARG A 65 -13.01 20.34 11.51
CA ARG A 65 -13.38 21.60 10.90
C ARG A 65 -13.07 22.66 11.94
N ILE A 66 -11.88 23.25 11.86
CA ILE A 66 -11.58 24.49 12.57
C ILE A 66 -12.54 25.53 11.98
N ILE A 67 -13.50 25.94 12.78
CA ILE A 67 -14.48 26.99 12.51
C ILE A 67 -13.93 28.31 13.04
#